data_AF-A0A8T5DLB7-F1
#
_entry.id   AF-A0A8T5DLB7-F1
#
_cell.length_a   1.000
_cell.length_b   1.000
_cell.length_c   1.000
_cell.angle_alpha   90.00
_cell.angle_beta   90.00
_cell.angle_gamma   90.00
#
_symmetry.space_group_name_H-M   'P 1'
#
loop_
_entity.id
_entity.type
_entity.pdbx_description
1 polymer ?
#
loop_
_entity_poly.entity_id
_entity_poly.type
_entity_poly.pdbx_seq_one_letter_code
_entity_poly.pdbx_strand_id
1 'polypeptide(L)' 'MTVVKLDAELKKRIEELVSQGNNRIKYPSVKNFVDKAVLKLLKNDKK' A
#
# COMPACT_ATOMS: atom_id res chain seq x y z
N MET A 1 7.60 -5.17 17.52
CA MET A 1 6.86 -4.66 16.34
C MET A 1 7.64 -3.49 15.77
N THR A 2 8.26 -3.66 14.61
CA THR A 2 9.01 -2.57 13.97
C THR A 2 8.02 -1.61 13.33
N VAL A 3 7.96 -0.37 13.81
CA VAL A 3 7.09 0.66 13.23
C VAL A 3 7.78 1.22 12.00
N VAL A 4 7.34 0.79 10.82
CA VAL A 4 7.78 1.38 9.56
C VAL A 4 7.05 2.71 9.40
N LYS A 5 7.79 3.81 9.50
CA LYS A 5 7.25 5.15 9.25
C LYS A 5 7.18 5.35 7.74
N LEU A 6 5.96 5.44 7.21
CA LEU A 6 5.75 5.90 5.84
C LEU A 6 5.97 7.41 5.79
N ASP A 7 6.62 7.87 4.73
CA ASP A 7 6.73 9.30 4.45
C ASP A 7 5.32 9.90 4.27
N ALA A 8 5.12 11.12 4.77
CA ALA A 8 3.80 11.77 4.76
C ALA A 8 3.33 12.05 3.33
N GLU A 9 4.26 12.40 2.42
CA GLU A 9 3.94 12.62 1.01
C GLU A 9 3.50 11.31 0.34
N LEU A 10 4.27 10.25 0.58
CA LEU A 10 3.96 8.92 0.04
C LEU A 10 2.60 8.42 0.55
N LYS A 11 2.31 8.61 1.84
CA LYS A 11 1.02 8.25 2.44
C LYS A 11 -0.13 8.97 1.74
N LYS A 12 0.01 10.27 1.50
CA LYS A 12 -1.02 11.09 0.85
C LYS A 12 -1.29 10.63 -0.58
N ARG A 13 -0.24 10.37 -1.36
CA ARG A 13 -0.35 9.83 -2.73
C ARG A 13 -1.05 8.47 -2.75
N ILE A 14 -0.73 7.58 -1.81
CA ILE A 14 -1.39 6.27 -1.72
C ILE A 14 -2.86 6.43 -1.33
N GLU A 15 -3.18 7.35 -0.41
CA GLU A 15 -4.55 7.61 0.04
C GLU A 15 -5.43 8.13 -1.10
N GLU A 16 -4.90 9.02 -1.96
CA GLU A 16 -5.58 9.46 -3.17
C GLU A 16 -5.83 8.29 -4.15
N LEU A 17 -4.80 7.48 -4.41
CA LEU A 17 -4.89 6.32 -5.33
C LEU A 17 -5.82 5.22 -4.83
N VAL A 18 -5.89 5.02 -3.51
CA VAL A 18 -6.76 4.03 -2.87
C VAL A 18 -8.20 4.54 -2.77
N SER A 19 -8.40 5.86 -2.61
CA SER A 19 -9.74 6.47 -2.58
C SER A 19 -10.42 6.53 -3.94
N GLN A 20 -9.68 6.39 -5.04
CA GLN A 20 -10.25 6.43 -6.39
C GLN A 20 -10.89 5.09 -6.80
N GLY A 21 -12.23 5.08 -6.90
CA GLY A 21 -13.02 4.06 -7.59
C GLY A 21 -12.84 2.63 -7.06
N ASN A 22 -12.68 1.67 -7.97
CA ASN A 22 -12.58 0.22 -7.68
C ASN A 22 -11.41 -0.15 -6.75
N ASN A 23 -10.41 0.73 -6.56
CA ASN A 23 -9.29 0.46 -5.67
C ASN A 23 -9.71 0.44 -4.20
N ARG A 24 -10.73 1.21 -3.81
CA ARG A 24 -11.23 1.24 -2.42
C ARG A 24 -11.83 -0.09 -1.98
N ILE A 25 -12.45 -0.81 -2.92
CA ILE A 25 -13.02 -2.14 -2.69
C ILE A 25 -11.90 -3.19 -2.53
N LYS A 26 -10.83 -3.06 -3.33
CA LYS A 26 -9.68 -3.98 -3.31
C LYS A 26 -8.71 -3.72 -2.17
N TYR A 27 -8.64 -2.47 -1.72
CA TYR A 27 -7.75 -1.95 -0.69
C TYR A 27 -8.54 -1.05 0.28
N PRO A 28 -9.20 -1.62 1.30
CA PRO A 28 -9.98 -0.85 2.28
C PRO A 28 -9.18 0.15 3.12
N SER A 29 -7.84 0.10 3.08
CA SER A 29 -6.97 1.03 3.80
C SER A 29 -5.60 1.13 3.14
N VAL A 30 -4.92 2.26 3.34
CA VAL A 30 -3.53 2.50 2.90
C VAL A 30 -2.60 1.39 3.37
N LYS A 31 -2.74 0.95 4.64
CA LYS A 31 -1.95 -0.17 5.19
C LYS A 31 -2.12 -1.44 4.36
N ASN A 32 -3.36 -1.83 4.06
CA ASN A 32 -3.67 -3.04 3.31
C ASN A 32 -3.17 -2.97 1.85
N PHE A 33 -3.16 -1.79 1.25
CA PHE A 33 -2.51 -1.57 -0.04
C PHE A 33 -1.00 -1.80 0.07
N VAL A 34 -0.33 -1.16 1.02
CA VAL A 34 1.12 -1.26 1.20
C VAL A 34 1.53 -2.71 1.48
N ASP A 35 0.86 -3.40 2.41
CA ASP A 35 1.11 -4.82 2.72
C ASP A 35 1.03 -5.69 1.47
N LYS A 36 -0.05 -5.57 0.68
CA LYS A 36 -0.21 -6.36 -0.55
C LYS A 36 0.82 -6.01 -1.62
N ALA A 37 1.13 -4.73 -1.79
CA ALA A 37 2.10 -4.26 -2.78
C ALA A 37 3.51 -4.77 -2.46
N VAL A 38 3.94 -4.62 -1.20
CA VAL A 38 5.24 -5.09 -0.72
C VAL A 38 5.35 -6.61 -0.81
N LEU A 39 4.33 -7.36 -0.37
CA LEU A 39 4.31 -8.81 -0.48
C LEU A 39 4.40 -9.28 -1.93
N LYS A 40 3.73 -8.59 -2.87
CA LYS A 40 3.78 -8.92 -4.29
C LYS A 40 5.16 -8.64 -4.88
N LEU A 41 5.77 -7.50 -4.54
CA LEU A 41 7.14 -7.17 -4.94
C LEU A 41 8.14 -8.21 -4.44
N LEU A 42 8.13 -8.52 -3.15
CA LEU A 42 9.06 -9.50 -2.55
C LEU A 42 8.89 -10.92 -3.11
N LYS A 43 7.67 -11.32 -3.49
CA LYS A 43 7.44 -12.60 -4.16
C LYS A 43 8.01 -12.63 -5.58
N ASN A 44 8.00 -11.49 -6.27
CA ASN A 44 8.55 -11.37 -7.62
C ASN A 44 10.08 -11.26 -7.62
N ASP A 45 10.65 -10.59 -6.62
CA ASP A 45 12.10 -10.43 -6.45
C ASP A 45 12.82 -11.73 -6.07
N LYS A 46 12.09 -12.67 -5.47
CA LYS A 46 12.60 -14.01 -5.11
C LYS A 46 12.66 -14.99 -6.28
N LYS A 47 12.29 -14.58 -7.50
CA LYS A 47 12.17 -15.45 -8.67
C LYS A 47 13.23 -15.09 -9.70
#